data_AF-A0A975ALD3-F1
#
_entry.id   AF-A0A975ALD3-F1
#
_cell.length_a   1.000
_cell.length_b   1.000
_cell.length_c   1.000
_cell.angle_alpha   90.00
_cell.angle_beta   90.00
_cell.angle_gamma   90.00
#
_symmetry.space_group_name_H-M   'P 1'
#
loop_
_entity.id
_entity.type
_entity.pdbx_description
1 polymer ?
#
loop_
_entity_poly.entity_id
_entity_poly.type
_entity_poly.pdbx_seq_one_letter_code
_entity_poly.pdbx_strand_id
1 'polypeptide(L)'
;MEWETINGITGVISAIGAILGVIQMGGFSSQEVGINLNTRRFFGYVLASCCWALLVLIGHWLFDPFGPVVTREEERQIFAVAISFPVIVGFIYAVNTMQYSPKT
;
A
#
# COMPACT_ATOMS: atom_id res chain seq x y z
N MET A 1 -21.54 -8.21 -8.49
CA MET A 1 -21.59 -8.48 -7.04
C MET A 1 -20.21 -8.78 -6.45
N GLU A 2 -19.41 -9.72 -6.99
CA GLU A 2 -18.08 -10.00 -6.41
C GLU A 2 -17.12 -8.80 -6.50
N TRP A 3 -17.06 -8.10 -7.64
CA TRP A 3 -16.21 -6.93 -7.83
C TRP A 3 -16.43 -5.80 -6.82
N GLU A 4 -17.67 -5.36 -6.65
CA GLU A 4 -18.02 -4.28 -5.70
C GLU A 4 -17.65 -4.66 -4.27
N THR A 5 -17.81 -5.93 -3.91
CA THR A 5 -17.46 -6.44 -2.58
C THR A 5 -15.94 -6.43 -2.39
N ILE A 6 -15.18 -6.87 -3.39
CA ILE A 6 -13.71 -6.88 -3.37
C ILE A 6 -13.16 -5.45 -3.31
N ASN A 7 -13.64 -4.56 -4.18
CA ASN A 7 -13.28 -3.14 -4.24
C ASN A 7 -13.59 -2.45 -2.90
N GLY A 8 -14.78 -2.68 -2.33
CA GLY A 8 -15.16 -2.19 -1.01
C GLY A 8 -14.23 -2.66 0.11
N ILE A 9 -13.92 -3.96 0.16
CA ILE A 9 -13.01 -4.53 1.17
C ILE A 9 -11.59 -3.96 1.00
N THR A 10 -11.06 -3.90 -0.23
CA THR A 10 -9.74 -3.34 -0.51
C THR A 10 -9.66 -1.86 -0.13
N GLY A 11 -10.71 -1.09 -0.40
CA GLY A 11 -10.82 0.30 0.01
C GLY A 11 -10.79 0.47 1.53
N VAL A 12 -11.61 -0.30 2.26
CA VAL A 12 -11.67 -0.24 3.73
C VAL A 12 -10.34 -0.65 4.36
N ILE A 13 -9.74 -1.77 3.94
CA ILE A 13 -8.46 -2.24 4.48
C ILE A 13 -7.35 -1.21 4.21
N SER A 14 -7.32 -0.63 3.01
CA SER A 14 -6.33 0.39 2.67
C SER A 14 -6.53 1.68 3.46
N ALA A 15 -7.78 2.11 3.68
CA ALA A 15 -8.09 3.26 4.50
C ALA A 15 -7.68 3.06 5.98
N ILE A 16 -8.00 1.91 6.56
CA ILE A 16 -7.60 1.57 7.93
C ILE A 16 -6.07 1.52 8.05
N GLY A 17 -5.40 0.86 7.10
CA GLY A 17 -3.94 0.79 7.06
C GLY A 17 -3.27 2.17 6.92
N ALA A 18 -3.86 3.06 6.11
CA ALA A 18 -3.40 4.44 5.98
C ALA A 18 -3.57 5.23 7.28
N ILE A 19 -4.74 5.14 7.92
CA ILE A 19 -5.01 5.81 9.20
C ILE A 19 -4.04 5.31 10.28
N LEU A 20 -3.86 4.00 10.41
CA LEU A 20 -2.90 3.43 11.37
C LEU A 20 -1.46 3.86 11.06
N GLY A 21 -1.06 3.88 9.78
CA GLY A 21 0.25 4.36 9.36
C GLY A 21 0.49 5.83 9.72
N VAL A 22 -0.51 6.69 9.50
CA VAL A 22 -0.46 8.12 9.87
C VAL A 22 -0.44 8.31 11.38
N ILE A 23 -1.31 7.62 12.13
CA ILE A 23 -1.34 7.71 13.60
C ILE A 23 0.00 7.25 14.17
N GLN A 24 0.53 6.16 13.66
CA GLN A 24 1.83 5.66 14.08
C GLN A 24 2.90 6.70 13.75
N MET A 25 3.00 7.19 12.51
CA MET A 25 4.01 8.19 12.12
C MET A 25 3.86 9.56 12.81
N GLY A 26 2.63 9.99 13.12
CA GLY A 26 2.29 11.28 13.74
C GLY A 26 2.36 11.27 15.27
N GLY A 27 2.15 10.12 15.92
CA GLY A 27 2.31 9.94 17.36
C GLY A 27 3.76 10.00 17.84
N PHE A 28 4.74 10.06 16.93
CA PHE A 28 6.17 10.16 17.24
C PHE A 28 6.65 11.57 17.62
N SER A 29 5.77 12.57 17.74
CA SER A 29 6.23 13.95 17.97
C SER A 29 6.75 14.26 19.38
N SER A 30 6.77 13.30 20.34
CA SER A 30 7.35 13.57 21.67
C SER A 30 7.69 12.36 22.57
N GLN A 31 7.81 11.13 22.06
CA GLN A 31 8.22 9.99 22.90
C GLN A 31 9.38 9.21 22.27
N GLU A 32 10.59 9.56 22.71
CA GLU A 32 11.84 8.80 22.54
C GLU A 32 11.80 7.47 23.32
N VAL A 33 10.84 6.59 23.01
CA VAL A 33 10.84 5.22 23.55
C VAL A 33 11.12 4.25 22.43
N GLY A 34 12.40 4.09 22.10
CA GLY A 34 12.97 2.83 21.57
C GLY A 34 12.37 2.26 20.28
N ILE A 35 11.77 3.05 19.39
CA ILE A 35 11.26 2.52 18.13
C ILE A 35 12.41 2.40 17.13
N ASN A 36 12.81 1.15 16.87
CA ASN A 36 13.81 0.78 15.88
C ASN A 36 13.53 1.47 14.53
N LEU A 37 14.58 2.02 13.89
CA LEU A 37 14.50 2.63 12.56
C LEU A 37 13.85 1.70 11.51
N ASN A 38 14.04 0.38 11.65
CA ASN A 38 13.36 -0.63 10.83
C ASN A 38 11.84 -0.62 10.99
N THR A 39 11.33 -0.44 12.20
CA THR A 39 9.89 -0.36 12.47
C THR A 39 9.29 0.89 11.82
N ARG A 40 9.97 2.04 11.92
CA ARG A 40 9.52 3.28 11.25
C ARG A 40 9.50 3.15 9.73
N ARG A 41 10.52 2.51 9.14
CA ARG A 41 10.58 2.24 7.69
C ARG A 41 9.47 1.29 7.25
N PHE A 42 9.16 0.27 8.04
CA PHE A 42 8.07 -0.67 7.78
C PHE A 42 6.70 0.05 7.75
N PHE A 43 6.39 0.86 8.77
CA PHE A 43 5.12 1.61 8.78
C PHE A 43 5.02 2.63 7.65
N GLY A 44 6.12 3.28 7.27
CA GLY A 44 6.16 4.15 6.09
C GLY A 44 5.88 3.39 4.79
N TYR A 45 6.42 2.19 4.64
CA TYR A 45 6.13 1.31 3.49
C TYR A 45 4.66 0.86 3.45
N VAL A 46 4.10 0.46 4.59
CA VAL A 46 2.68 0.08 4.70
C VAL A 46 1.78 1.27 4.34
N LEU A 47 2.06 2.45 4.89
CA LEU A 47 1.33 3.68 4.58
C LEU A 47 1.35 3.99 3.09
N ALA A 48 2.54 4.00 2.48
CA ALA A 48 2.69 4.28 1.05
C ALA A 48 1.94 3.26 0.17
N SER A 49 1.99 1.97 0.55
CA SER A 49 1.28 0.89 -0.14
C SER A 49 -0.24 1.06 -0.06
N CYS A 50 -0.77 1.40 1.12
CA CYS A 50 -2.19 1.69 1.32
C CYS A 50 -2.65 2.92 0.53
N CYS A 51 -1.87 4.00 0.55
CA CYS A 51 -2.18 5.20 -0.24
C CYS A 51 -2.16 4.92 -1.74
N TRP A 52 -1.22 4.10 -2.22
CA TRP A 52 -1.18 3.68 -3.62
C TRP A 52 -2.43 2.90 -4.02
N ALA A 53 -2.84 1.90 -3.22
CA ALA A 53 -4.05 1.15 -3.47
C ALA A 53 -5.29 2.06 -3.52
N LEU A 54 -5.41 3.03 -2.58
CA LEU A 54 -6.48 4.02 -2.60
C LEU A 54 -6.44 4.92 -3.84
N LEU A 55 -5.27 5.32 -4.31
CA LEU A 55 -5.13 6.10 -5.55
C LEU A 55 -5.57 5.30 -6.78
N VAL A 56 -5.24 4.01 -6.86
CA VAL A 56 -5.69 3.12 -7.94
C VAL A 56 -7.21 2.97 -7.92
N LEU A 57 -7.80 2.81 -6.73
CA LEU A 57 -9.25 2.76 -6.54
C LEU A 57 -9.92 4.08 -6.94
N ILE A 58 -9.43 5.22 -6.46
CA ILE A 58 -9.96 6.54 -6.82
C ILE A 58 -9.83 6.78 -8.33
N GLY A 59 -8.69 6.44 -8.92
CA GLY A 59 -8.48 6.54 -10.36
C GLY A 59 -9.50 5.74 -11.15
N HIS A 60 -9.75 4.48 -10.75
CA HIS A 60 -10.77 3.65 -11.39
C HIS A 60 -12.16 4.29 -11.30
N TRP A 61 -12.56 4.78 -10.13
CA TRP A 61 -13.86 5.45 -9.94
C TRP A 61 -13.99 6.76 -10.74
N LEU A 62 -12.88 7.47 -10.98
CA LEU A 62 -12.88 8.77 -11.66
C LEU A 62 -12.90 8.62 -13.19
N PHE A 63 -12.22 7.59 -13.72
CA PHE A 63 -12.20 7.31 -15.15
C PHE A 63 -13.37 6.45 -15.62
N ASP A 64 -14.01 5.68 -14.72
CA ASP A 64 -15.16 4.86 -15.05
C ASP A 64 -16.26 4.86 -13.96
N PRO A 65 -16.90 6.01 -13.72
CA PRO A 65 -17.88 6.16 -12.62
C PRO A 65 -19.19 5.39 -12.81
N PHE A 66 -19.50 4.96 -14.03
CA PHE A 66 -20.76 4.31 -14.41
C PHE A 66 -20.56 3.16 -15.43
N GLY A 67 -19.34 2.67 -15.58
CA GLY A 67 -18.99 1.67 -16.60
C GLY A 67 -19.78 0.37 -16.45
N PRO A 68 -20.01 -0.36 -17.56
CA PRO A 68 -20.58 -1.70 -17.49
C PRO A 68 -19.71 -2.57 -16.58
N VAL A 69 -20.32 -3.61 -16.00
CA VAL A 69 -19.67 -4.60 -15.11
C VAL A 69 -18.24 -4.87 -15.59
N VAL A 70 -17.26 -4.46 -14.78
CA VAL A 70 -15.83 -4.62 -15.07
C VAL A 70 -15.60 -6.06 -15.52
N THR A 71 -15.02 -6.22 -16.70
CA THR A 71 -14.72 -7.55 -17.23
C THR A 71 -13.63 -8.19 -16.37
N ARG A 72 -13.62 -9.52 -16.24
CA ARG A 72 -12.58 -10.24 -15.47
C ARG A 72 -11.14 -9.87 -15.89
N GLU A 73 -10.94 -9.47 -17.15
CA GLU A 73 -9.65 -9.02 -17.67
C GLU A 73 -9.23 -7.69 -17.04
N GLU A 74 -10.14 -6.71 -16.97
CA GLU A 74 -9.93 -5.39 -16.38
C GLU A 74 -9.75 -5.47 -14.86
N GLU A 75 -10.51 -6.34 -14.17
CA GLU A 75 -10.32 -6.62 -12.74
C GLU A 75 -8.88 -7.08 -12.47
N ARG A 76 -8.39 -8.03 -13.28
CA ARG A 76 -7.04 -8.58 -13.16
C ARG A 76 -5.97 -7.53 -13.42
N GLN A 77 -6.19 -6.61 -14.36
CA GLN A 77 -5.27 -5.51 -14.63
C GLN A 77 -5.23 -4.50 -13.49
N ILE A 78 -6.38 -4.10 -12.95
CA ILE A 78 -6.45 -3.19 -11.80
C ILE A 78 -5.74 -3.79 -10.59
N PHE A 79 -5.95 -5.08 -10.32
CA PHE A 79 -5.24 -5.80 -9.27
C PHE A 79 -3.73 -5.82 -9.51
N ALA A 80 -3.29 -6.12 -10.73
CA ALA A 80 -1.87 -6.10 -11.08
C ALA A 80 -1.23 -4.71 -10.85
N VAL A 81 -1.94 -3.63 -11.19
CA VAL A 81 -1.48 -2.26 -10.95
C VAL A 81 -1.44 -1.94 -9.45
N ALA A 82 -2.46 -2.33 -8.69
CA ALA A 82 -2.52 -2.08 -7.24
C ALA A 82 -1.37 -2.78 -6.49
N ILE A 83 -1.01 -4.01 -6.86
CA ILE A 83 0.07 -4.76 -6.19
C ILE A 83 1.46 -4.40 -6.70
N SER A 84 1.59 -3.80 -7.88
CA SER A 84 2.88 -3.53 -8.51
C SER A 84 3.81 -2.67 -7.65
N PHE A 85 3.30 -1.56 -7.11
CA PHE A 85 4.10 -0.62 -6.33
C PHE A 85 4.63 -1.23 -5.01
N PRO A 86 3.80 -1.87 -4.16
CA PRO A 86 4.31 -2.57 -2.97
C PRO A 86 5.40 -3.59 -3.32
N VAL A 87 5.17 -4.40 -4.36
CA VAL A 87 6.11 -5.45 -4.78
C VAL A 87 7.43 -4.86 -5.24
N ILE A 88 7.43 -3.79 -6.05
CA ILE A 88 8.64 -3.12 -6.53
C ILE A 88 9.44 -2.55 -5.35
N VAL A 89 8.78 -1.86 -4.43
CA VAL A 89 9.47 -1.24 -3.28
C VAL A 89 10.02 -2.31 -2.34
N GLY A 90 9.28 -3.39 -2.09
CA GLY A 90 9.75 -4.54 -1.31
C GLY A 90 10.93 -5.25 -1.96
N PHE A 91 10.91 -5.40 -3.29
CA PHE A 91 12.00 -5.99 -4.06
C PHE A 91 13.28 -5.14 -3.98
N ILE A 92 13.18 -3.82 -4.18
CA ILE A 92 14.31 -2.90 -4.05
C ILE A 92 14.90 -2.96 -2.63
N TYR A 93 14.04 -2.98 -1.61
CA TYR A 93 14.48 -3.12 -0.24
C TYR A 93 15.25 -4.43 0.00
N ALA A 94 14.72 -5.56 -0.47
CA ALA A 94 15.38 -6.86 -0.36
C ALA A 94 16.76 -6.86 -1.06
N VAL A 95 16.85 -6.33 -2.29
CA VAL A 95 18.12 -6.22 -3.02
C VAL A 95 19.14 -5.38 -2.24
N ASN A 96 18.74 -4.23 -1.70
CA ASN A 96 19.62 -3.37 -0.90
C ASN A 96 20.12 -4.06 0.37
N THR A 97 19.29 -4.92 1.00
CA THR A 97 19.74 -5.69 2.17
C THR A 97 20.74 -6.78 1.82
N MET A 98 20.62 -7.41 0.64
CA MET A 98 21.58 -8.43 0.18
C MET A 98 22.93 -7.85 -0.22
N GLN A 99 22.96 -6.59 -0.69
CA GLN A 99 24.20 -5.88 -1.01
C GLN A 99 24.97 -5.42 0.23
N TYR A 100 24.37 -5.49 1.42
CA TYR A 100 25.03 -5.16 2.67
C TYR A 100 26.01 -6.27 3.07
N SER A 101 27.22 -6.22 2.51
CA SER A 101 28.34 -7.04 2.96
C SER A 101 28.96 -6.40 4.21
N PRO A 102 28.86 -7.01 5.41
CA PRO A 102 29.56 -6.52 6.58
C PRO A 102 31.06 -6.60 6.30
N LYS A 103 31.75 -5.46 6.35
CA LYS A 103 33.22 -5.45 6.33
C LYS A 103 33.70 -6.14 7.61
N THR A 104 34.08 -7.41 7.49
CA THR A 104 34.88 -8.16 8.47
C THR A 104 36.30 -7.63 8.51
#